data_AF-A0A1G9XPJ7-F1
#
_entry.id   AF-A0A1G9XPJ7-F1
#
_cell.length_a   1.000
_cell.length_b   1.000
_cell.length_c   1.000
_cell.angle_alpha   90.00
_cell.angle_beta   90.00
_cell.angle_gamma   90.00
#
_symmetry.space_group_name_H-M   'P 1'
#
loop_
_entity.id
_entity.type
_entity.pdbx_description
1 polymer ?
#
loop_
_entity_poly.entity_id
_entity_poly.type
_entity_poly.pdbx_seq_one_letter_code
_entity_poly.pdbx_strand_id
1 'polypeptide(L)'
;MLMGAARRRAVRVTTLLAALLLAAGCTTVIRGEAKRVGAVVDPGSAAGLKVTEGPSGPRVGAADAQVTVENADNGEMDRLAINAVSDVQKYWAEQFPVHFGKPYEPLRRLASWDSGGKNMVLCRSNTAGVENAFFCPSEDLIAWDRGGLLPMLSTNYGSMAVVAVLAHEVGHAVGHRSGVTKLGMPTIIAEQQADCFTGAFFRHVAEGKAEHFEISTGDGLSKVLGAMFALRDQVGASFTKRGAHGNAFDRVTAFQFGFGQGPKRCAAMDAKDINARVTEYSFAKQDDNKGNLPVNEQTVKTIVENLQAVHKDTGAAPPEVSFGGTCASAEAAATYCESSNTVGLNMERLAQLGKAPAKQERARAIGDFAAFGEIASRYVISVQKAVGLKLSGDVAALRTACMVGNWAGSLLQRPVGGRNPVGTLRISPGDLDEAVTQLLTENTLMAADVGGKPVPSGFARVEAFHVGFLDGISACTEDFR
;
A
#
# COMPACT_ATOMS: atom_id res chain seq x y z
N MET A 1 -62.53 -44.26 23.54
CA MET A 1 -62.01 -43.02 22.89
C MET A 1 -61.01 -42.22 23.74
N LEU A 2 -60.81 -42.46 25.04
CA LEU A 2 -59.90 -41.66 25.88
C LEU A 2 -58.39 -41.93 25.72
N MET A 3 -57.95 -43.12 25.28
CA MET A 3 -56.51 -43.43 25.13
C MET A 3 -55.84 -42.76 23.92
N GLY A 4 -56.60 -42.34 22.90
CA GLY A 4 -56.05 -41.69 21.71
C GLY A 4 -55.66 -40.22 21.92
N ALA A 5 -56.32 -39.52 22.85
CA ALA A 5 -56.07 -38.11 23.12
C ALA A 5 -54.78 -37.88 23.94
N ALA A 6 -54.50 -38.76 24.90
CA ALA A 6 -53.29 -38.70 25.72
C ALA A 6 -52.02 -38.95 24.89
N ARG A 7 -52.06 -39.92 23.97
CA ARG A 7 -50.93 -40.25 23.08
C ARG A 7 -50.60 -39.12 22.09
N ARG A 8 -51.62 -38.42 21.57
CA ARG A 8 -51.44 -37.25 20.70
C ARG A 8 -50.88 -36.03 21.44
N ARG A 9 -51.24 -35.84 22.71
CA ARG A 9 -50.66 -34.78 23.57
C ARG A 9 -49.19 -35.06 23.88
N ALA A 10 -48.84 -36.30 24.24
CA ALA A 10 -47.46 -36.68 24.53
C ALA A 10 -46.53 -36.48 23.32
N VAL A 11 -46.96 -36.88 22.11
CA VAL A 11 -46.19 -36.69 20.87
C VAL A 11 -46.00 -35.21 20.54
N ARG A 12 -47.03 -34.37 20.69
CA ARG A 12 -46.93 -32.92 20.45
C ARG A 12 -45.98 -32.23 21.41
N VAL A 13 -45.98 -32.62 22.69
CA VAL A 13 -45.06 -32.06 23.69
C VAL A 13 -43.62 -32.45 23.41
N THR A 14 -43.37 -33.70 22.98
CA THR A 14 -42.01 -34.14 22.61
C THR A 14 -41.51 -33.50 21.32
N THR A 15 -42.37 -33.26 20.32
CA THR A 15 -41.96 -32.52 19.11
C THR A 15 -41.67 -31.04 19.40
N LEU A 16 -42.46 -30.40 20.26
CA LEU A 16 -42.20 -29.02 20.69
C LEU A 16 -40.91 -28.89 21.50
N LEU A 17 -40.64 -29.83 22.43
CA LEU A 17 -39.37 -29.83 23.17
C LEU A 17 -38.17 -30.09 22.25
N ALA A 18 -38.28 -31.02 21.30
CA ALA A 18 -37.21 -31.30 20.35
C ALA A 18 -36.92 -30.10 19.42
N ALA A 19 -37.97 -29.40 18.97
CA ALA A 19 -37.81 -28.18 18.17
C ALA A 19 -37.18 -27.03 18.97
N LEU A 20 -37.53 -26.88 20.25
CA LEU A 20 -36.93 -25.88 21.15
C LEU A 20 -35.46 -26.19 21.47
N LEU A 21 -35.11 -27.46 21.65
CA LEU A 21 -33.72 -27.90 21.88
C LEU A 21 -32.84 -27.75 20.62
N LEU A 22 -33.40 -27.96 19.42
CA LEU A 22 -32.70 -27.73 18.14
C LEU A 22 -32.51 -26.23 17.85
N ALA A 23 -33.44 -25.37 18.26
CA ALA A 23 -33.30 -23.92 18.09
C ALA A 23 -32.27 -23.29 19.05
N ALA A 24 -32.10 -23.84 20.26
CA ALA A 24 -31.12 -23.36 21.23
C ALA A 24 -29.66 -23.76 20.89
N GLY A 25 -29.46 -24.79 20.06
CA GLY A 25 -28.13 -25.27 19.65
C GLY A 25 -27.47 -24.49 18.52
N CYS A 26 -28.16 -23.53 17.90
CA CYS A 26 -27.68 -22.84 16.70
C CYS A 26 -27.34 -21.35 16.88
N THR A 27 -27.36 -20.80 18.11
CA THR A 27 -27.00 -19.40 18.33
C THR A 27 -25.71 -19.29 19.15
N THR A 28 -24.57 -19.40 18.48
CA THR A 28 -23.33 -18.83 19.00
C THR A 28 -23.43 -17.32 18.86
N VAL A 29 -23.55 -16.61 19.99
CA VAL A 29 -23.34 -15.16 20.00
C VAL A 29 -21.84 -14.94 19.81
N ILE A 30 -21.44 -14.71 18.56
CA ILE A 30 -20.13 -14.13 18.28
C ILE A 30 -20.21 -12.69 18.77
N ARG A 31 -19.60 -12.40 19.92
CA ARG A 31 -19.42 -11.01 20.36
C ARG A 31 -18.48 -10.33 19.38
N GLY A 32 -19.06 -9.67 18.37
CA GLY A 32 -18.34 -8.73 17.52
C GLY A 32 -18.23 -7.40 18.25
N GLU A 33 -17.00 -6.89 18.37
CA GLU A 33 -16.78 -5.50 18.73
C GLU A 33 -16.92 -4.66 17.45
N ALA A 34 -17.79 -3.67 17.45
CA ALA A 34 -17.94 -2.77 16.30
C ALA A 34 -16.67 -1.92 16.17
N LYS A 35 -15.80 -2.27 15.23
CA LYS A 35 -14.64 -1.45 14.83
C LYS A 35 -15.01 -0.66 13.57
N ARG A 36 -14.38 0.51 13.36
CA ARG A 36 -14.56 1.29 12.13
C ARG A 36 -14.23 0.42 10.91
N VAL A 37 -14.93 0.64 9.80
CA VAL A 37 -14.65 -0.04 8.53
C VAL A 37 -13.28 0.42 8.02
N GLY A 38 -12.31 -0.50 7.98
CA GLY A 38 -10.88 -0.18 7.76
C GLY A 38 -10.05 -0.60 8.97
N ALA A 39 -10.04 -1.91 9.26
CA ALA A 39 -9.55 -2.56 10.47
C ALA A 39 -8.39 -1.85 11.20
N VAL A 40 -8.48 -1.82 12.54
CA VAL A 40 -7.32 -1.64 13.44
C VAL A 40 -6.15 -2.42 12.85
N VAL A 41 -5.12 -1.71 12.40
CA VAL A 41 -3.94 -2.30 11.77
C VAL A 41 -3.23 -3.12 12.84
N ASP A 42 -3.39 -4.43 12.79
CA ASP A 42 -2.72 -5.36 13.70
C ASP A 42 -1.26 -5.52 13.24
N PRO A 43 -0.25 -5.22 14.08
CA PRO A 43 1.16 -5.38 13.71
C PRO A 43 1.54 -6.80 13.31
N GLY A 44 0.79 -7.81 13.76
CA GLY A 44 0.96 -9.20 13.38
C GLY A 44 0.24 -9.58 12.09
N SER A 45 -0.41 -8.63 11.39
CA SER A 45 -1.20 -8.91 10.20
C SER A 45 -0.97 -7.92 9.04
N ALA A 46 -1.20 -8.37 7.81
CA ALA A 46 -1.44 -7.54 6.64
C ALA A 46 -2.94 -7.64 6.30
N ALA A 47 -3.71 -6.59 6.60
CA ALA A 47 -5.17 -6.56 6.44
C ALA A 47 -5.90 -7.82 6.99
N GLY A 48 -5.52 -8.27 8.19
CA GLY A 48 -6.10 -9.42 8.88
C GLY A 48 -5.52 -10.79 8.50
N LEU A 49 -4.58 -10.87 7.54
CA LEU A 49 -3.78 -12.08 7.32
C LEU A 49 -2.54 -12.04 8.18
N LYS A 50 -2.22 -13.14 8.88
CA LYS A 50 -0.98 -13.23 9.68
C LYS A 50 0.24 -12.88 8.83
N VAL A 51 1.16 -12.09 9.39
CA VAL A 51 2.47 -11.82 8.78
C VAL A 51 3.28 -13.11 8.73
N THR A 52 3.70 -13.50 7.53
CA THR A 52 4.50 -14.67 7.25
C THR A 52 5.75 -14.29 6.49
N GLU A 53 6.83 -14.99 6.79
CA GLU A 53 8.01 -15.07 5.93
C GLU A 53 7.96 -16.36 5.11
N GLY A 54 8.68 -16.40 3.99
CA GLY A 54 8.68 -17.57 3.12
C GLY A 54 8.83 -17.24 1.64
N PRO A 55 8.70 -18.25 0.77
CA PRO A 55 8.84 -18.06 -0.68
C PRO A 55 7.79 -17.08 -1.21
N SER A 56 8.20 -16.30 -2.21
CA SER A 56 7.32 -15.41 -2.97
C SER A 56 7.68 -15.52 -4.44
N GLY A 57 6.74 -16.02 -5.26
CA GLY A 57 7.00 -16.32 -6.66
C GLY A 57 6.24 -17.55 -7.16
N PRO A 58 6.71 -18.13 -8.28
CA PRO A 58 6.13 -19.36 -8.83
C PRO A 58 6.17 -20.52 -7.82
N ARG A 59 5.07 -21.25 -7.70
CA ARG A 59 4.98 -22.47 -6.89
C ARG A 59 5.83 -23.57 -7.51
N VAL A 60 6.60 -24.25 -6.68
CA VAL A 60 7.40 -25.41 -7.11
C VAL A 60 6.46 -26.53 -7.59
N GLY A 61 6.67 -26.99 -8.83
CA GLY A 61 5.93 -28.11 -9.41
C GLY A 61 4.55 -27.77 -9.97
N ALA A 62 4.14 -26.49 -9.98
CA ALA A 62 2.97 -26.07 -10.74
C ALA A 62 3.21 -26.29 -12.24
N ALA A 63 2.24 -26.87 -12.94
CA ALA A 63 2.31 -27.03 -14.39
C ALA A 63 2.12 -25.66 -15.06
N ASP A 64 2.76 -25.43 -16.22
CA ASP A 64 2.57 -24.18 -16.96
C ASP A 64 1.16 -24.10 -17.58
N ALA A 65 0.57 -22.91 -17.49
CA ALA A 65 -0.73 -22.61 -18.06
C ALA A 65 -0.69 -22.73 -19.59
N GLN A 66 -1.74 -23.35 -20.14
CA GLN A 66 -1.87 -23.57 -21.59
C GLN A 66 -2.64 -22.42 -22.24
N VAL A 67 -2.07 -21.22 -22.20
CA VAL A 67 -2.67 -20.01 -22.79
C VAL A 67 -1.87 -19.59 -24.02
N THR A 68 -2.56 -19.40 -25.15
CA THR A 68 -1.93 -18.94 -26.39
C THR A 68 -1.60 -17.45 -26.32
N VAL A 69 -0.35 -17.10 -26.61
CA VAL A 69 0.14 -15.72 -26.66
C VAL A 69 0.83 -15.46 -27.99
N GLU A 70 0.43 -14.38 -28.65
CA GLU A 70 1.03 -13.93 -29.91
C GLU A 70 2.51 -13.56 -29.68
N ASN A 71 3.40 -14.12 -30.50
CA ASN A 71 4.84 -13.84 -30.47
C ASN A 71 5.55 -14.17 -29.14
N ALA A 72 4.97 -15.04 -28.32
CA ALA A 72 5.68 -15.60 -27.18
C ALA A 72 6.81 -16.53 -27.63
N ASP A 73 7.95 -16.46 -26.95
CA ASP A 73 9.10 -17.36 -27.17
C ASP A 73 9.12 -18.53 -26.18
N ASN A 74 8.16 -18.56 -25.24
CA ASN A 74 8.08 -19.55 -24.16
C ASN A 74 9.36 -19.59 -23.30
N GLY A 75 10.11 -18.49 -23.22
CA GLY A 75 11.19 -18.28 -22.30
C GLY A 75 10.70 -18.11 -20.85
N GLU A 76 11.63 -17.83 -19.94
CA GLU A 76 11.32 -17.68 -18.51
C GLU A 76 10.28 -16.58 -18.25
N MET A 77 10.48 -15.38 -18.82
CA MET A 77 9.56 -14.25 -18.62
C MET A 77 8.20 -14.49 -19.25
N ASP A 78 8.14 -15.15 -20.42
CA ASP A 78 6.86 -15.49 -21.04
C ASP A 78 6.11 -16.56 -20.26
N ARG A 79 6.78 -17.62 -19.76
CA ARG A 79 6.14 -18.60 -18.86
C ARG A 79 5.60 -17.93 -17.61
N LEU A 80 6.40 -17.07 -16.99
CA LEU A 80 6.00 -16.30 -15.80
C LEU A 80 4.77 -15.44 -16.09
N ALA A 81 4.77 -14.69 -17.21
CA ALA A 81 3.68 -13.82 -17.61
C ALA A 81 2.40 -14.58 -17.97
N ILE A 82 2.54 -15.69 -18.71
CA ILE A 82 1.43 -16.56 -19.10
C ILE A 82 0.75 -17.14 -17.85
N ASN A 83 1.53 -17.67 -16.90
CA ASN A 83 1.01 -18.17 -15.64
C ASN A 83 0.31 -17.06 -14.84
N ALA A 84 0.89 -15.86 -14.80
CA ALA A 84 0.31 -14.70 -14.10
C ALA A 84 -1.05 -14.32 -14.69
N VAL A 85 -1.13 -14.10 -16.01
CA VAL A 85 -2.38 -13.74 -16.67
C VAL A 85 -3.42 -14.85 -16.53
N SER A 86 -3.01 -16.12 -16.59
CA SER A 86 -3.91 -17.26 -16.35
C SER A 86 -4.56 -17.20 -14.97
N ASP A 87 -3.76 -17.04 -13.90
CA ASP A 87 -4.27 -16.98 -12.53
C ASP A 87 -5.18 -15.77 -12.29
N VAL A 88 -4.80 -14.60 -12.81
CA VAL A 88 -5.60 -13.38 -12.64
C VAL A 88 -6.93 -13.50 -13.38
N GLN A 89 -6.95 -14.05 -14.60
CA GLN A 89 -8.19 -14.29 -15.33
C GLN A 89 -9.07 -15.34 -14.66
N LYS A 90 -8.49 -16.39 -14.07
CA LYS A 90 -9.22 -17.40 -13.30
C LYS A 90 -9.86 -16.77 -12.06
N TYR A 91 -9.13 -15.95 -11.31
CA TYR A 91 -9.66 -15.19 -10.19
C TYR A 91 -10.86 -14.33 -10.62
N TRP A 92 -10.75 -13.59 -11.72
CA TRP A 92 -11.86 -12.76 -12.20
C TRP A 92 -13.03 -13.57 -12.76
N ALA A 93 -12.80 -14.74 -13.35
CA ALA A 93 -13.88 -15.66 -13.74
C ALA A 93 -14.77 -16.04 -12.55
N GLU A 94 -14.19 -16.18 -11.36
CA GLU A 94 -14.90 -16.47 -10.12
C GLU A 94 -15.48 -15.21 -9.46
N GLN A 95 -14.70 -14.14 -9.36
CA GLN A 95 -15.07 -12.97 -8.56
C GLN A 95 -15.95 -11.97 -9.31
N PHE A 96 -15.80 -11.86 -10.63
CA PHE A 96 -16.52 -10.86 -11.40
C PHE A 96 -18.05 -11.04 -11.37
N PRO A 97 -18.61 -12.26 -11.52
CA PRO A 97 -20.05 -12.47 -11.35
C PRO A 97 -20.55 -12.11 -9.95
N VAL A 98 -19.76 -12.40 -8.91
CA VAL A 98 -20.10 -12.13 -7.52
C VAL A 98 -20.20 -10.63 -7.23
N HIS A 99 -19.29 -9.82 -7.79
CA HIS A 99 -19.21 -8.39 -7.48
C HIS A 99 -19.91 -7.49 -8.50
N PHE A 100 -20.10 -7.94 -9.74
CA PHE A 100 -20.66 -7.14 -10.83
C PHE A 100 -21.92 -7.72 -11.48
N GLY A 101 -22.36 -8.91 -11.07
CA GLY A 101 -23.65 -9.49 -11.49
C GLY A 101 -23.71 -9.94 -12.95
N LYS A 102 -22.56 -10.12 -13.61
CA LYS A 102 -22.44 -10.57 -15.00
C LYS A 102 -21.22 -11.49 -15.17
N PRO A 103 -21.21 -12.40 -16.16
CA PRO A 103 -20.08 -13.28 -16.40
C PRO A 103 -18.81 -12.48 -16.73
N TYR A 104 -17.66 -13.00 -16.32
CA TYR A 104 -16.37 -12.51 -16.81
C TYR A 104 -16.15 -13.00 -18.24
N GLU A 105 -15.72 -12.10 -19.11
CA GLU A 105 -15.27 -12.46 -20.46
C GLU A 105 -13.74 -12.49 -20.46
N PRO A 106 -13.09 -13.63 -20.74
CA PRO A 106 -11.64 -13.68 -20.89
C PRO A 106 -11.15 -12.74 -22.01
N LEU A 107 -9.92 -12.25 -21.87
CA LEU A 107 -9.24 -11.45 -22.89
C LEU A 107 -9.16 -12.22 -24.20
N ARG A 108 -9.54 -11.56 -25.30
CA ARG A 108 -9.50 -12.15 -26.63
C ARG A 108 -8.08 -12.33 -27.17
N ARG A 109 -7.17 -11.43 -26.79
CA ARG A 109 -5.79 -11.43 -27.30
C ARG A 109 -4.80 -11.23 -26.17
N LEU A 110 -3.66 -11.90 -26.31
CA LEU A 110 -2.48 -11.73 -25.48
C LEU A 110 -1.27 -11.67 -26.40
N ALA A 111 -0.35 -10.76 -26.16
CA ALA A 111 0.86 -10.63 -26.97
C ALA A 111 2.09 -10.39 -26.10
N SER A 112 3.22 -10.96 -26.53
CA SER A 112 4.53 -10.71 -25.94
C SER A 112 5.45 -10.13 -27.00
N TRP A 113 6.20 -9.08 -26.67
CA TRP A 113 7.26 -8.57 -27.54
C TRP A 113 8.58 -8.44 -26.79
N ASP A 114 9.67 -8.38 -27.56
CA ASP A 114 11.01 -8.05 -27.06
C ASP A 114 11.35 -6.64 -27.53
N SER A 115 11.51 -5.70 -26.60
CA SER A 115 11.83 -4.29 -26.89
C SER A 115 13.19 -4.10 -27.58
N GLY A 116 14.13 -5.03 -27.43
CA GLY A 116 15.40 -5.09 -28.17
C GLY A 116 15.34 -5.93 -29.45
N GLY A 117 14.21 -6.59 -29.72
CA GLY A 117 14.02 -7.54 -30.81
C GLY A 117 13.30 -6.97 -32.03
N LYS A 118 12.59 -7.85 -32.75
CA LYS A 118 11.81 -7.45 -33.93
C LYS A 118 10.54 -6.70 -33.50
N ASN A 119 10.38 -5.50 -34.05
CA ASN A 119 9.23 -4.64 -33.81
C ASN A 119 7.88 -5.27 -34.20
N MET A 120 6.85 -4.97 -33.42
CA MET A 120 5.45 -5.31 -33.66
C MET A 120 4.61 -4.03 -33.70
N VAL A 121 3.40 -4.14 -34.26
CA VAL A 121 2.37 -3.09 -34.13
C VAL A 121 1.23 -3.65 -33.30
N LEU A 122 1.06 -3.10 -32.10
CA LEU A 122 0.03 -3.48 -31.13
C LEU A 122 -0.69 -2.22 -30.67
N CYS A 123 -2.02 -2.24 -30.57
CA CYS A 123 -2.82 -1.07 -30.20
C CYS A 123 -2.51 0.19 -31.03
N ARG A 124 -2.24 0.00 -32.34
CA ARG A 124 -1.81 1.06 -33.27
C ARG A 124 -0.48 1.75 -32.90
N SER A 125 0.33 1.14 -32.03
CA SER A 125 1.64 1.64 -31.60
C SER A 125 2.75 0.66 -31.96
N ASN A 126 3.94 1.20 -32.28
CA ASN A 126 5.13 0.40 -32.59
C ASN A 126 5.86 0.04 -31.30
N THR A 127 6.24 -1.22 -31.11
CA THR A 127 6.89 -1.73 -29.90
C THR A 127 8.41 -1.55 -29.85
N ALA A 128 9.03 -0.98 -30.90
CA ALA A 128 10.48 -0.77 -30.99
C ALA A 128 11.04 0.02 -29.81
N GLY A 129 11.92 -0.59 -29.01
CA GLY A 129 12.56 0.07 -27.85
C GLY A 129 11.59 0.48 -26.75
N VAL A 130 10.37 -0.05 -26.74
CA VAL A 130 9.35 0.26 -25.74
C VAL A 130 9.36 -0.84 -24.67
N GLU A 131 9.92 -0.52 -23.50
CA GLU A 131 9.83 -1.35 -22.30
C GLU A 131 8.52 -1.02 -21.57
N ASN A 132 7.46 -1.80 -21.83
CA ASN A 132 6.15 -1.51 -21.25
C ASN A 132 5.27 -2.77 -21.08
N ALA A 133 4.16 -2.63 -20.37
CA ALA A 133 3.01 -3.52 -20.44
C ALA A 133 1.75 -2.64 -20.56
N PHE A 134 0.70 -3.13 -21.21
CA PHE A 134 -0.53 -2.35 -21.34
C PHE A 134 -1.75 -3.22 -21.66
N PHE A 135 -2.92 -2.74 -21.23
CA PHE A 135 -4.23 -3.13 -21.76
C PHE A 135 -4.71 -2.19 -22.88
N CYS A 136 -5.19 -2.77 -23.99
CA CYS A 136 -5.77 -2.05 -25.13
C CYS A 136 -7.27 -2.40 -25.28
N PRO A 137 -8.20 -1.51 -24.88
CA PRO A 137 -9.63 -1.79 -24.95
C PRO A 137 -10.15 -2.07 -26.37
N SER A 138 -9.61 -1.39 -27.39
CA SER A 138 -10.09 -1.53 -28.78
C SER A 138 -9.73 -2.86 -29.43
N GLU A 139 -8.69 -3.53 -28.93
CA GLU A 139 -8.24 -4.83 -29.43
C GLU A 139 -8.53 -5.96 -28.44
N ASP A 140 -9.07 -5.64 -27.26
CA ASP A 140 -9.25 -6.55 -26.12
C ASP A 140 -7.98 -7.37 -25.83
N LEU A 141 -6.87 -6.63 -25.75
CA LEU A 141 -5.49 -7.14 -25.73
C LEU A 141 -4.80 -6.72 -24.44
N ILE A 142 -4.13 -7.66 -23.78
CA ILE A 142 -3.00 -7.34 -22.88
C ILE A 142 -1.70 -7.70 -23.59
N ALA A 143 -0.72 -6.82 -23.49
CA ALA A 143 0.62 -7.08 -24.03
C ALA A 143 1.72 -6.68 -23.04
N TRP A 144 2.87 -7.36 -23.10
CA TRP A 144 4.04 -7.09 -22.26
C TRP A 144 5.38 -7.21 -23.00
N ASP A 145 6.36 -6.44 -22.54
CA ASP A 145 7.76 -6.54 -22.95
C ASP A 145 8.51 -7.60 -22.13
N ARG A 146 8.85 -8.73 -22.77
CA ARG A 146 9.65 -9.80 -22.17
C ARG A 146 11.16 -9.50 -22.16
N GLY A 147 11.63 -8.51 -22.94
CA GLY A 147 13.05 -8.25 -23.18
C GLY A 147 13.69 -7.28 -22.18
N GLY A 148 12.96 -6.25 -21.74
CA GLY A 148 13.46 -5.21 -20.84
C GLY A 148 12.63 -5.09 -19.55
N LEU A 149 11.33 -4.80 -19.68
CA LEU A 149 10.46 -4.52 -18.52
C LEU A 149 10.37 -5.70 -17.54
N LEU A 150 9.92 -6.87 -18.00
CA LEU A 150 9.72 -8.03 -17.10
C LEU A 150 11.03 -8.49 -16.43
N PRO A 151 12.17 -8.60 -17.15
CA PRO A 151 13.47 -8.88 -16.53
C PRO A 151 13.88 -7.85 -15.48
N MET A 152 13.68 -6.55 -15.74
CA MET A 152 14.01 -5.47 -14.80
C MET A 152 13.21 -5.61 -13.50
N LEU A 153 11.91 -5.88 -13.61
CA LEU A 153 11.03 -6.08 -12.46
C LEU A 153 11.43 -7.33 -11.66
N SER A 154 11.62 -8.45 -12.35
CA SER A 154 12.00 -9.72 -11.73
C SER A 154 13.34 -9.61 -10.99
N THR A 155 14.33 -8.96 -11.61
CA THR A 155 15.68 -8.80 -11.03
C THR A 155 15.68 -7.90 -9.80
N ASN A 156 14.95 -6.78 -9.83
CA ASN A 156 15.03 -5.77 -8.78
C ASN A 156 14.05 -6.00 -7.63
N TYR A 157 12.91 -6.66 -7.90
CA TYR A 157 11.81 -6.80 -6.95
C TYR A 157 11.25 -8.24 -6.85
N GLY A 158 11.80 -9.18 -7.60
CA GLY A 158 11.34 -10.57 -7.63
C GLY A 158 10.17 -10.82 -8.57
N SER A 159 9.88 -12.10 -8.85
CA SER A 159 8.89 -12.51 -9.85
C SER A 159 7.47 -12.00 -9.56
N MET A 160 7.12 -11.77 -8.30
CA MET A 160 5.79 -11.24 -7.95
C MET A 160 5.58 -9.79 -8.43
N ALA A 161 6.65 -9.04 -8.71
CA ALA A 161 6.53 -7.72 -9.35
C ALA A 161 6.01 -7.81 -10.79
N VAL A 162 6.42 -8.85 -11.53
CA VAL A 162 5.87 -9.15 -12.87
C VAL A 162 4.38 -9.49 -12.77
N VAL A 163 4.01 -10.32 -11.79
CA VAL A 163 2.62 -10.67 -11.52
C VAL A 163 1.78 -9.42 -11.19
N ALA A 164 2.33 -8.47 -10.42
CA ALA A 164 1.65 -7.23 -10.05
C ALA A 164 1.33 -6.34 -11.27
N VAL A 165 2.30 -6.16 -12.17
CA VAL A 165 2.09 -5.37 -13.39
C VAL A 165 1.05 -6.02 -14.31
N LEU A 166 1.13 -7.33 -14.52
CA LEU A 166 0.15 -8.02 -15.37
C LEU A 166 -1.24 -8.05 -14.74
N ALA A 167 -1.34 -8.20 -13.42
CA ALA A 167 -2.60 -8.09 -12.70
C ALA A 167 -3.19 -6.67 -12.80
N HIS A 168 -2.36 -5.63 -12.84
CA HIS A 168 -2.78 -4.25 -13.09
C HIS A 168 -3.38 -4.09 -14.49
N GLU A 169 -2.74 -4.63 -15.52
CA GLU A 169 -3.32 -4.58 -16.88
C GLU A 169 -4.65 -5.33 -16.98
N VAL A 170 -4.79 -6.47 -16.29
CA VAL A 170 -6.10 -7.14 -16.18
C VAL A 170 -7.09 -6.31 -15.36
N GLY A 171 -6.62 -5.55 -14.37
CA GLY A 171 -7.42 -4.59 -13.60
C GLY A 171 -8.07 -3.52 -14.50
N HIS A 172 -7.35 -3.02 -15.50
CA HIS A 172 -7.93 -2.14 -16.53
C HIS A 172 -9.04 -2.85 -17.33
N ALA A 173 -8.81 -4.10 -17.73
CA ALA A 173 -9.83 -4.90 -18.42
C ALA A 173 -11.07 -5.13 -17.55
N VAL A 174 -10.91 -5.37 -16.25
CA VAL A 174 -12.01 -5.52 -15.27
C VAL A 174 -12.78 -4.21 -15.12
N GLY A 175 -12.09 -3.09 -15.02
CA GLY A 175 -12.70 -1.75 -14.97
C GLY A 175 -13.54 -1.48 -16.22
N HIS A 176 -13.00 -1.76 -17.40
CA HIS A 176 -13.67 -1.63 -18.68
C HIS A 176 -14.90 -2.56 -18.79
N ARG A 177 -14.72 -3.85 -18.50
CA ARG A 177 -15.80 -4.85 -18.57
C ARG A 177 -16.91 -4.58 -17.59
N SER A 178 -16.59 -4.17 -16.35
CA SER A 178 -17.58 -3.89 -15.32
C SER A 178 -18.40 -2.65 -15.65
N GLY A 179 -17.82 -1.71 -16.40
CA GLY A 179 -18.43 -0.42 -16.75
C GLY A 179 -18.22 0.65 -15.68
N VAL A 180 -17.38 0.37 -14.67
CA VAL A 180 -16.98 1.36 -13.66
C VAL A 180 -16.03 2.38 -14.27
N THR A 181 -15.17 1.96 -15.20
CA THR A 181 -14.31 2.85 -15.98
C THR A 181 -15.08 3.39 -17.17
N LYS A 182 -15.46 4.67 -17.12
CA LYS A 182 -16.29 5.33 -18.15
C LYS A 182 -15.43 6.05 -19.19
N LEU A 183 -15.94 6.17 -20.41
CA LEU A 183 -15.31 7.01 -21.44
C LEU A 183 -15.18 8.45 -20.94
N GLY A 184 -13.98 9.04 -21.05
CA GLY A 184 -13.70 10.40 -20.60
C GLY A 184 -13.43 10.52 -19.09
N MET A 185 -13.42 9.42 -18.34
CA MET A 185 -12.91 9.39 -16.97
C MET A 185 -11.43 9.81 -16.95
N PRO A 186 -11.01 10.69 -16.02
CA PRO A 186 -9.59 10.99 -15.82
C PRO A 186 -8.75 9.72 -15.67
N THR A 187 -7.60 9.65 -16.38
CA THR A 187 -6.73 8.46 -16.39
C THR A 187 -6.38 7.99 -14.98
N ILE A 188 -6.00 8.91 -14.09
CA ILE A 188 -5.65 8.60 -12.70
C ILE A 188 -6.72 7.78 -11.95
N ILE A 189 -8.02 7.96 -12.26
CA ILE A 189 -9.07 7.16 -11.60
C ILE A 189 -9.01 5.71 -12.09
N ALA A 190 -8.82 5.50 -13.39
CA ALA A 190 -8.71 4.17 -13.98
C ALA A 190 -7.44 3.45 -13.48
N GLU A 191 -6.31 4.15 -13.39
CA GLU A 191 -5.05 3.62 -12.85
C GLU A 191 -5.19 3.20 -11.39
N GLN A 192 -5.82 4.04 -10.56
CA GLN A 192 -6.09 3.72 -9.16
C GLN A 192 -7.08 2.56 -9.00
N GLN A 193 -8.08 2.44 -9.90
CA GLN A 193 -8.96 1.28 -9.94
C GLN A 193 -8.18 0.01 -10.28
N ALA A 194 -7.29 0.06 -11.27
CA ALA A 194 -6.46 -1.06 -11.67
C ALA A 194 -5.52 -1.52 -10.54
N ASP A 195 -4.81 -0.59 -9.88
CA ASP A 195 -3.98 -0.89 -8.71
C ASP A 195 -4.80 -1.52 -7.56
N CYS A 196 -6.02 -1.04 -7.33
CA CYS A 196 -6.93 -1.65 -6.36
C CYS A 196 -7.36 -3.05 -6.77
N PHE A 197 -7.73 -3.28 -8.03
CA PHE A 197 -8.06 -4.62 -8.51
C PHE A 197 -6.87 -5.59 -8.42
N THR A 198 -5.65 -5.10 -8.64
CA THR A 198 -4.41 -5.85 -8.36
C THR A 198 -4.32 -6.26 -6.90
N GLY A 199 -4.53 -5.33 -5.97
CA GLY A 199 -4.54 -5.64 -4.54
C GLY A 199 -5.53 -6.75 -4.17
N ALA A 200 -6.73 -6.72 -4.76
CA ALA A 200 -7.76 -7.74 -4.55
C ALA A 200 -7.35 -9.13 -5.05
N PHE A 201 -6.62 -9.20 -6.17
CA PHE A 201 -6.01 -10.45 -6.64
C PHE A 201 -4.86 -10.90 -5.72
N PHE A 202 -3.99 -10.00 -5.29
CA PHE A 202 -2.88 -10.34 -4.40
C PHE A 202 -3.35 -10.87 -3.04
N ARG A 203 -4.53 -10.42 -2.57
CA ARG A 203 -5.20 -11.02 -1.41
C ARG A 203 -5.48 -12.51 -1.63
N HIS A 204 -5.96 -12.89 -2.81
CA HIS A 204 -6.21 -14.29 -3.18
C HIS A 204 -4.91 -15.12 -3.25
N VAL A 205 -3.82 -14.55 -3.76
CA VAL A 205 -2.49 -15.19 -3.75
C VAL A 205 -1.99 -15.39 -2.32
N ALA A 206 -2.09 -14.37 -1.46
CA ALA A 206 -1.66 -14.41 -0.07
C ALA A 206 -2.47 -15.39 0.79
N GLU A 207 -3.73 -15.65 0.42
CA GLU A 207 -4.56 -16.70 1.02
C GLU A 207 -4.23 -18.11 0.49
N GLY A 208 -3.23 -18.24 -0.39
CA GLY A 208 -2.75 -19.50 -0.94
C GLY A 208 -3.66 -20.12 -2.00
N LYS A 209 -4.55 -19.32 -2.60
CA LYS A 209 -5.58 -19.82 -3.52
C LYS A 209 -5.18 -19.78 -5.00
N ALA A 210 -4.13 -19.02 -5.33
CA ALA A 210 -3.56 -18.97 -6.67
C ALA A 210 -2.86 -20.30 -7.03
N GLU A 211 -3.02 -20.72 -8.28
CA GLU A 211 -2.59 -22.03 -8.78
C GLU A 211 -1.08 -22.05 -9.04
N HIS A 212 -0.54 -20.96 -9.59
CA HIS A 212 0.86 -20.89 -10.00
C HIS A 212 1.73 -20.08 -9.05
N PHE A 213 1.14 -19.29 -8.14
CA PHE A 213 1.89 -18.34 -7.31
C PHE A 213 1.62 -18.47 -5.82
N GLU A 214 2.64 -18.13 -5.03
CA GLU A 214 2.54 -17.87 -3.60
C GLU A 214 3.27 -16.59 -3.22
N ILE A 215 2.87 -15.98 -2.12
CA ILE A 215 3.48 -14.76 -1.61
C ILE A 215 3.47 -14.74 -0.09
N SER A 216 4.60 -14.35 0.49
CA SER A 216 4.71 -14.06 1.92
C SER A 216 4.14 -12.67 2.22
N THR A 217 3.41 -12.53 3.33
CA THR A 217 2.77 -11.27 3.72
C THR A 217 3.73 -10.27 4.39
N GLY A 218 4.94 -10.71 4.72
CA GLY A 218 6.08 -9.89 5.13
C GLY A 218 6.88 -9.36 3.92
N ASP A 219 8.02 -9.99 3.63
CA ASP A 219 8.95 -9.58 2.56
C ASP A 219 8.29 -9.53 1.16
N GLY A 220 7.51 -10.55 0.80
CA GLY A 220 6.91 -10.68 -0.53
C GLY A 220 6.01 -9.51 -0.91
N LEU A 221 5.03 -9.19 -0.06
CA LEU A 221 4.18 -8.01 -0.25
C LEU A 221 4.99 -6.71 -0.22
N SER A 222 5.99 -6.60 0.65
CA SER A 222 6.83 -5.40 0.74
C SER A 222 7.58 -5.13 -0.58
N LYS A 223 8.09 -6.17 -1.22
CA LYS A 223 8.73 -6.08 -2.55
C LYS A 223 7.75 -5.69 -3.66
N VAL A 224 6.51 -6.17 -3.61
CA VAL A 224 5.45 -5.76 -4.55
C VAL A 224 5.15 -4.26 -4.42
N LEU A 225 5.02 -3.76 -3.18
CA LEU A 225 4.83 -2.32 -2.94
C LEU A 225 6.03 -1.50 -3.43
N GLY A 226 7.25 -2.03 -3.27
CA GLY A 226 8.48 -1.44 -3.81
C GLY A 226 8.49 -1.38 -5.35
N ALA A 227 7.98 -2.42 -6.03
CA ALA A 227 7.84 -2.41 -7.49
C ALA A 227 6.82 -1.37 -7.98
N MET A 228 5.70 -1.22 -7.28
CA MET A 228 4.71 -0.18 -7.59
C MET A 228 5.30 1.23 -7.45
N PHE A 229 6.15 1.44 -6.44
CA PHE A 229 6.91 2.68 -6.30
C PHE A 229 7.86 2.90 -7.50
N ALA A 230 8.52 1.87 -8.02
CA ALA A 230 9.45 2.00 -9.14
C ALA A 230 8.78 2.42 -10.45
N LEU A 231 7.50 2.08 -10.61
CA LEU A 231 6.69 2.32 -11.81
C LEU A 231 5.79 3.56 -11.69
N ARG A 232 6.02 4.43 -10.70
CA ARG A 232 5.26 5.67 -10.52
C ARG A 232 5.57 6.71 -11.59
N ASP A 233 4.71 7.72 -11.68
CA ASP A 233 4.96 8.89 -12.53
C ASP A 233 6.19 9.69 -12.05
N GLN A 234 6.81 10.42 -12.97
CA GLN A 234 7.92 11.30 -12.63
C GLN A 234 7.48 12.34 -11.60
N VAL A 235 8.31 12.57 -10.58
CA VAL A 235 8.04 13.55 -9.53
C VAL A 235 7.71 14.93 -10.11
N GLY A 236 6.60 15.52 -9.66
CA GLY A 236 6.09 16.80 -10.15
C GLY A 236 5.20 16.71 -11.38
N ALA A 237 4.90 15.50 -11.88
CA ALA A 237 3.86 15.28 -12.88
C ALA A 237 2.49 15.75 -12.37
N SER A 238 1.58 16.04 -13.30
CA SER A 238 0.22 16.44 -12.97
C SER A 238 -0.71 15.23 -13.07
N PHE A 239 -1.49 14.98 -12.01
CA PHE A 239 -2.52 13.94 -11.98
C PHE A 239 -3.62 14.10 -13.07
N THR A 240 -3.72 15.28 -13.69
CA THR A 240 -4.69 15.54 -14.78
C THR A 240 -4.14 15.17 -16.17
N LYS A 241 -2.86 14.80 -16.26
CA LYS A 241 -2.20 14.45 -17.52
C LYS A 241 -2.75 13.10 -18.04
N ARG A 242 -2.92 13.01 -19.36
CA ARG A 242 -3.24 11.74 -20.02
C ARG A 242 -2.10 10.74 -19.80
N GLY A 243 -2.41 9.54 -19.30
CA GLY A 243 -1.41 8.52 -18.97
C GLY A 243 -0.74 8.72 -17.60
N ALA A 244 -1.35 9.49 -16.69
CA ALA A 244 -0.88 9.61 -15.32
C ALA A 244 -1.26 8.37 -14.50
N HIS A 245 -0.26 7.64 -14.02
CA HIS A 245 -0.38 6.50 -13.09
C HIS A 245 -0.59 6.97 -11.65
N GLY A 246 -0.07 8.14 -11.29
CA GLY A 246 -0.02 8.62 -9.91
C GLY A 246 1.37 8.49 -9.28
N ASN A 247 1.53 9.16 -8.13
CA ASN A 247 2.69 8.97 -7.27
C ASN A 247 2.63 7.62 -6.53
N ALA A 248 3.73 7.19 -5.91
CA ALA A 248 3.78 5.88 -5.26
C ALA A 248 2.80 5.76 -4.09
N PHE A 249 2.63 6.84 -3.32
CA PHE A 249 1.74 6.86 -2.17
C PHE A 249 0.28 6.56 -2.56
N ASP A 250 -0.22 7.24 -3.59
CA ASP A 250 -1.58 7.08 -4.09
C ASP A 250 -1.81 5.66 -4.64
N ARG A 251 -0.83 5.11 -5.36
CA ARG A 251 -0.86 3.78 -5.96
C ARG A 251 -0.83 2.66 -4.92
N VAL A 252 0.11 2.71 -3.98
CA VAL A 252 0.19 1.75 -2.86
C VAL A 252 -1.09 1.79 -2.02
N THR A 253 -1.63 3.00 -1.77
CA THR A 253 -2.91 3.17 -1.09
C THR A 253 -4.04 2.45 -1.84
N ALA A 254 -4.12 2.60 -3.15
CA ALA A 254 -5.15 1.92 -3.95
C ALA A 254 -5.01 0.39 -3.88
N PHE A 255 -3.79 -0.14 -4.00
CA PHE A 255 -3.51 -1.56 -3.80
C PHE A 255 -3.96 -2.05 -2.42
N GLN A 256 -3.63 -1.32 -1.35
CA GLN A 256 -4.03 -1.67 0.01
C GLN A 256 -5.55 -1.71 0.18
N PHE A 257 -6.28 -0.79 -0.45
CA PHE A 257 -7.75 -0.83 -0.48
C PHE A 257 -8.28 -2.11 -1.14
N GLY A 258 -7.68 -2.53 -2.25
CA GLY A 258 -8.04 -3.80 -2.89
C GLY A 258 -7.75 -5.00 -2.02
N PHE A 259 -6.54 -5.03 -1.44
CA PHE A 259 -6.06 -6.14 -0.63
C PHE A 259 -6.88 -6.33 0.66
N GLY A 260 -7.28 -5.23 1.29
CA GLY A 260 -8.02 -5.25 2.55
C GLY A 260 -9.54 -5.22 2.40
N GLN A 261 -10.09 -4.55 1.38
CA GLN A 261 -11.53 -4.28 1.25
C GLN A 261 -12.16 -4.91 0.01
N GLY A 262 -11.36 -5.43 -0.92
CA GLY A 262 -11.81 -6.22 -2.06
C GLY A 262 -12.44 -5.43 -3.23
N PRO A 263 -12.94 -6.13 -4.26
CA PRO A 263 -13.33 -5.54 -5.54
C PRO A 263 -14.41 -4.46 -5.47
N LYS A 264 -15.33 -4.54 -4.50
CA LYS A 264 -16.40 -3.52 -4.34
C LYS A 264 -15.84 -2.15 -3.96
N ARG A 265 -14.80 -2.09 -3.13
CA ARG A 265 -14.13 -0.83 -2.78
C ARG A 265 -13.46 -0.19 -4.00
N CYS A 266 -12.85 -1.02 -4.85
CA CYS A 266 -12.21 -0.60 -6.10
C CYS A 266 -13.25 -0.02 -7.06
N ALA A 267 -14.37 -0.72 -7.26
CA ALA A 267 -15.48 -0.28 -8.09
C ALA A 267 -16.13 1.05 -7.63
N ALA A 268 -16.04 1.36 -6.33
CA ALA A 268 -16.57 2.59 -5.74
C ALA A 268 -15.63 3.81 -5.89
N MET A 269 -14.40 3.63 -6.38
CA MET A 269 -13.48 4.74 -6.62
C MET A 269 -13.99 5.58 -7.79
N ASP A 270 -14.33 6.84 -7.50
CA ASP A 270 -14.79 7.83 -8.46
C ASP A 270 -13.98 9.14 -8.35
N ALA A 271 -14.36 10.14 -9.13
CA ALA A 271 -13.67 11.43 -9.09
C ALA A 271 -13.75 12.12 -7.71
N LYS A 272 -14.80 11.87 -6.92
CA LYS A 272 -14.93 12.43 -5.58
C LYS A 272 -13.96 11.76 -4.61
N ASP A 273 -13.88 10.42 -4.65
CA ASP A 273 -12.90 9.65 -3.86
C ASP A 273 -11.47 10.10 -4.16
N ILE A 274 -11.09 10.14 -5.45
CA ILE A 274 -9.74 10.51 -5.85
C ILE A 274 -9.44 11.97 -5.47
N ASN A 275 -10.31 12.93 -5.77
CA ASN A 275 -10.07 14.33 -5.40
C ASN A 275 -9.94 14.56 -3.89
N ALA A 276 -10.53 13.70 -3.06
CA ALA A 276 -10.46 13.81 -1.62
C ALA A 276 -9.14 13.29 -1.02
N ARG A 277 -8.40 12.44 -1.76
CA ARG A 277 -7.20 11.75 -1.24
C ARG A 277 -5.95 11.86 -2.12
N VAL A 278 -6.06 12.32 -3.36
CA VAL A 278 -4.94 12.43 -4.30
C VAL A 278 -3.85 13.31 -3.71
N THR A 279 -2.61 12.90 -3.90
CA THR A 279 -1.42 13.59 -3.38
C THR A 279 -0.43 13.96 -4.47
N GLU A 280 -0.66 13.51 -5.71
CA GLU A 280 0.14 13.92 -6.86
C GLU A 280 -0.21 15.35 -7.31
N TYR A 281 0.76 16.25 -7.20
CA TYR A 281 0.65 17.65 -7.62
C TYR A 281 1.92 18.12 -8.33
N SER A 282 1.77 19.12 -9.19
CA SER A 282 2.92 19.80 -9.80
C SER A 282 3.64 20.71 -8.81
N PHE A 283 4.95 20.89 -9.00
CA PHE A 283 5.75 21.83 -8.22
C PHE A 283 5.16 23.24 -8.26
N ALA A 284 5.29 23.97 -7.15
CA ALA A 284 4.97 25.40 -7.13
C ALA A 284 5.92 26.15 -8.08
N LYS A 285 5.44 27.21 -8.74
CA LYS A 285 6.23 27.99 -9.71
C LYS A 285 7.53 28.60 -9.14
N GLN A 286 7.68 28.62 -7.82
CA GLN A 286 8.80 29.24 -7.09
C GLN A 286 9.70 28.19 -6.41
N ASP A 287 9.52 26.90 -6.73
CA ASP A 287 10.26 25.79 -6.12
C ASP A 287 11.52 25.45 -6.92
N ASP A 288 12.56 26.26 -6.73
CA ASP A 288 13.84 26.14 -7.45
C ASP A 288 14.64 24.87 -7.05
N ASN A 289 14.32 24.27 -5.89
CA ASN A 289 15.00 23.07 -5.37
C ASN A 289 14.24 21.76 -5.65
N LYS A 290 13.15 21.82 -6.43
CA LYS A 290 12.32 20.64 -6.74
C LYS A 290 11.86 19.92 -5.47
N GLY A 291 11.46 20.68 -4.46
CA GLY A 291 10.82 20.15 -3.27
C GLY A 291 11.73 19.69 -2.14
N ASN A 292 13.04 19.51 -2.37
CA ASN A 292 13.96 19.01 -1.36
C ASN A 292 14.56 20.15 -0.51
N LEU A 293 14.39 20.07 0.80
CA LEU A 293 15.04 20.95 1.77
C LEU A 293 16.44 20.44 2.15
N PRO A 294 17.41 21.34 2.38
CA PRO A 294 18.72 20.93 2.86
C PRO A 294 18.62 20.38 4.29
N VAL A 295 19.23 19.22 4.52
CA VAL A 295 19.35 18.65 5.88
C VAL A 295 20.46 19.37 6.65
N ASN A 296 20.07 20.39 7.42
CA ASN A 296 20.95 21.18 8.27
C ASN A 296 20.22 21.62 9.56
N GLU A 297 20.94 22.21 10.51
CA GLU A 297 20.38 22.62 11.81
C GLU A 297 19.20 23.59 11.70
N GLN A 298 19.22 24.52 10.73
CA GLN A 298 18.17 25.50 10.55
C GLN A 298 16.87 24.85 10.07
N THR A 299 16.97 23.95 9.10
CA THR A 299 15.82 23.19 8.63
C THR A 299 15.28 22.29 9.75
N VAL A 300 16.14 21.60 10.48
CA VAL A 300 15.74 20.76 11.63
C VAL A 300 14.96 21.57 12.67
N LYS A 301 15.40 22.78 13.03
CA LYS A 301 14.65 23.66 13.94
C LYS A 301 13.25 23.96 13.42
N THR A 302 13.14 24.25 12.12
CA THR A 302 11.84 24.51 11.46
C THR A 302 10.92 23.28 11.50
N ILE A 303 11.46 22.08 11.25
CA ILE A 303 10.72 20.81 11.38
C ILE A 303 10.19 20.62 12.80
N VAL A 304 11.04 20.86 13.80
CA VAL A 304 10.70 20.66 15.23
C VAL A 304 9.66 21.67 15.72
N GLU A 305 9.77 22.93 15.31
CA GLU A 305 8.76 23.96 15.58
C GLU A 305 7.40 23.57 15.00
N ASN A 306 7.38 23.01 13.79
CA ASN A 306 6.15 22.54 13.17
C ASN A 306 5.57 21.30 13.87
N LEU A 307 6.41 20.32 14.22
CA LEU A 307 5.99 19.15 15.01
C LEU A 307 5.36 19.56 16.34
N GLN A 308 5.92 20.57 17.01
CA GLN A 308 5.35 21.17 18.21
C GLN A 308 4.00 21.84 17.92
N ALA A 309 3.87 22.58 16.83
CA ALA A 309 2.60 23.20 16.46
C ALA A 309 1.50 22.16 16.17
N VAL A 310 1.85 21.06 15.50
CA VAL A 310 0.92 19.95 15.15
C VAL A 310 0.46 19.19 16.39
N HIS A 311 1.35 19.00 17.37
CA HIS A 311 1.04 18.24 18.58
C HIS A 311 0.72 19.10 19.81
N LYS A 312 0.57 20.43 19.65
CA LYS A 312 0.35 21.37 20.75
C LYS A 312 -0.85 20.99 21.64
N ASP A 313 -1.90 20.46 21.04
CA ASP A 313 -3.16 20.15 21.73
C ASP A 313 -3.10 18.82 22.50
N THR A 314 -2.01 18.06 22.36
CA THR A 314 -1.77 16.83 23.14
C THR A 314 -1.37 17.12 24.59
N GLY A 315 -0.95 18.35 24.90
CA GLY A 315 -0.39 18.71 26.20
C GLY A 315 1.01 18.12 26.48
N ALA A 316 1.61 17.44 25.51
CA ALA A 316 2.95 16.86 25.65
C ALA A 316 4.02 17.95 25.76
N ALA A 317 4.91 17.81 26.75
CA ALA A 317 6.12 18.65 26.81
C ALA A 317 7.04 18.31 25.62
N PRO A 318 7.40 19.28 24.77
CA PRO A 318 8.24 19.01 23.61
C PRO A 318 9.63 18.52 24.06
N PRO A 319 10.25 17.56 23.32
CA PRO A 319 11.59 17.10 23.63
C PRO A 319 12.64 18.14 23.26
N GLU A 320 13.77 18.13 23.97
CA GLU A 320 14.97 18.85 23.52
C GLU A 320 15.55 18.16 22.28
N VAL A 321 16.08 18.92 21.32
CA VAL A 321 16.76 18.36 20.15
C VAL A 321 18.25 18.64 20.26
N SER A 322 19.05 17.58 20.23
CA SER A 322 20.51 17.65 20.33
C SER A 322 21.18 17.19 19.05
N PHE A 323 22.10 18.00 18.54
CA PHE A 323 22.90 17.70 17.34
C PHE A 323 24.16 16.85 17.66
N GLY A 324 24.21 16.23 18.85
CA GLY A 324 25.31 15.39 19.32
C GLY A 324 25.09 14.89 20.76
N GLY A 325 26.19 14.62 21.47
CA GLY A 325 26.15 14.22 22.88
C GLY A 325 25.71 12.77 23.13
N THR A 326 25.40 12.46 24.39
CA THR A 326 25.18 11.08 24.86
C THR A 326 23.88 10.43 24.36
N CYS A 327 22.93 11.23 23.85
CA CYS A 327 21.69 10.70 23.29
C CYS A 327 21.81 10.31 21.80
N ALA A 328 22.72 10.96 21.07
CA ALA A 328 22.92 10.66 19.65
C ALA A 328 23.58 9.28 19.47
N SER A 329 23.09 8.52 18.48
CA SER A 329 23.67 7.22 18.12
C SER A 329 24.60 7.36 16.92
N ALA A 330 25.71 6.60 16.92
CA ALA A 330 26.54 6.43 15.73
C ALA A 330 25.85 5.55 14.66
N GLU A 331 24.83 4.78 15.05
CA GLU A 331 24.14 3.76 14.24
C GLU A 331 22.76 4.17 13.73
N ALA A 332 22.09 5.11 14.39
CA ALA A 332 20.77 5.61 13.99
C ALA A 332 20.86 7.08 13.56
N ALA A 333 20.05 7.50 12.58
CA ALA A 333 20.03 8.91 12.17
C ALA A 333 19.37 9.80 13.24
N ALA A 334 18.43 9.23 14.01
CA ALA A 334 17.81 9.88 15.16
C ALA A 334 17.52 8.86 16.29
N THR A 335 17.65 9.30 17.55
CA THR A 335 17.34 8.51 18.76
C THR A 335 16.43 9.30 19.68
N TYR A 336 15.58 8.64 20.49
CA TYR A 336 14.88 9.28 21.61
C TYR A 336 15.37 8.73 22.95
N CYS A 337 15.83 9.62 23.84
CA CYS A 337 16.26 9.26 25.19
C CYS A 337 15.19 9.61 26.21
N GLU A 338 14.59 8.58 26.79
CA GLU A 338 13.49 8.75 27.73
C GLU A 338 13.90 9.50 29.00
N SER A 339 15.10 9.25 29.53
CA SER A 339 15.55 9.83 30.81
C SER A 339 15.65 11.36 30.79
N SER A 340 16.05 11.93 29.65
CA SER A 340 16.26 13.37 29.49
C SER A 340 15.20 14.06 28.62
N ASN A 341 14.25 13.30 28.06
CA ASN A 341 13.30 13.79 27.06
C ASN A 341 14.00 14.48 25.87
N THR A 342 14.99 13.80 25.29
CA THR A 342 15.84 14.37 24.23
C THR A 342 15.75 13.55 22.96
N VAL A 343 15.65 14.20 21.81
CA VAL A 343 15.90 13.62 20.49
C VAL A 343 17.35 13.90 20.09
N GLY A 344 18.17 12.86 20.03
CA GLY A 344 19.57 12.94 19.59
C GLY A 344 19.70 12.70 18.09
N LEU A 345 20.41 13.57 17.39
CA LEU A 345 20.53 13.54 15.92
C LEU A 345 21.96 13.22 15.48
N ASN A 346 22.06 12.35 14.48
CA ASN A 346 23.29 12.11 13.73
C ASN A 346 23.18 12.82 12.38
N MET A 347 23.70 14.05 12.32
CA MET A 347 23.55 14.91 11.13
C MET A 347 24.24 14.34 9.89
N GLU A 348 25.30 13.54 10.04
CA GLU A 348 25.94 12.88 8.90
C GLU A 348 25.01 11.84 8.26
N ARG A 349 24.38 10.98 9.08
CA ARG A 349 23.43 9.98 8.60
C ARG A 349 22.17 10.61 8.04
N LEU A 350 21.62 11.63 8.71
CA LEU A 350 20.47 12.37 8.22
C LEU A 350 20.77 13.02 6.86
N ALA A 351 21.96 13.60 6.69
CA ALA A 351 22.38 14.17 5.41
C ALA A 351 22.60 13.11 4.33
N GLN A 352 23.04 11.90 4.66
CA GLN A 352 23.14 10.79 3.70
C GLN A 352 21.74 10.31 3.26
N LEU A 353 20.82 10.15 4.21
CA LEU A 353 19.44 9.73 3.95
C LEU A 353 18.67 10.78 3.14
N GLY A 354 18.91 12.06 3.45
CA GLY A 354 18.31 13.25 2.83
C GLY A 354 18.76 13.56 1.41
N LYS A 355 19.70 12.81 0.85
CA LYS A 355 20.13 13.01 -0.55
C LYS A 355 19.07 12.49 -1.50
N ALA A 356 18.79 13.26 -2.56
CA ALA A 356 18.07 12.74 -3.70
C ALA A 356 18.88 11.60 -4.35
N PRO A 357 18.27 10.45 -4.67
CA PRO A 357 18.97 9.30 -5.23
C PRO A 357 19.61 9.64 -6.58
N ALA A 358 20.95 9.59 -6.65
CA ALA A 358 21.66 9.56 -7.92
C ALA A 358 21.43 8.22 -8.63
N LYS A 359 21.55 8.17 -9.97
CA LYS A 359 21.32 6.95 -10.78
C LYS A 359 22.09 5.71 -10.27
N GLN A 360 23.20 5.89 -9.54
CA GLN A 360 24.06 4.81 -9.03
C GLN A 360 24.03 4.59 -7.50
N GLU A 361 23.35 5.43 -6.69
CA GLU A 361 23.38 5.35 -5.21
C GLU A 361 21.99 5.12 -4.58
N ARG A 362 21.22 4.18 -5.13
CA ARG A 362 19.83 3.92 -4.71
C ARG A 362 19.67 3.33 -3.30
N ALA A 363 20.72 2.79 -2.68
CA ALA A 363 20.59 2.01 -1.44
C ALA A 363 20.62 2.84 -0.14
N ARG A 364 21.02 4.12 -0.18
CA ARG A 364 21.18 4.96 1.04
C ARG A 364 20.59 6.36 0.95
N ALA A 365 20.43 6.88 -0.26
CA ALA A 365 19.85 8.18 -0.54
C ALA A 365 18.37 7.99 -0.90
N ILE A 366 17.46 8.55 -0.11
CA ILE A 366 16.01 8.48 -0.35
C ILE A 366 15.48 9.87 -0.67
N GLY A 367 15.78 10.84 0.19
CA GLY A 367 15.34 12.23 0.07
C GLY A 367 15.05 12.85 1.43
N ASP A 368 14.78 14.15 1.45
CA ASP A 368 14.73 14.94 2.67
C ASP A 368 13.57 14.54 3.60
N PHE A 369 12.42 14.13 3.06
CA PHE A 369 11.32 13.64 3.87
C PHE A 369 11.70 12.35 4.59
N ALA A 370 12.51 11.47 4.00
CA ALA A 370 13.01 10.29 4.69
C ALA A 370 13.84 10.69 5.93
N ALA A 371 14.69 11.71 5.82
CA ALA A 371 15.49 12.21 6.94
C ALA A 371 14.61 12.88 8.02
N PHE A 372 13.73 13.80 7.63
CA PHE A 372 12.86 14.49 8.59
C PHE A 372 11.78 13.60 9.18
N GLY A 373 11.34 12.57 8.44
CA GLY A 373 10.44 11.52 8.92
C GLY A 373 11.05 10.72 10.08
N GLU A 374 12.36 10.46 10.07
CA GLU A 374 13.03 9.83 11.22
C GLU A 374 13.09 10.77 12.44
N ILE A 375 13.30 12.07 12.23
CA ILE A 375 13.23 13.07 13.31
C ILE A 375 11.82 13.14 13.89
N ALA A 376 10.80 13.26 13.03
CA ALA A 376 9.39 13.26 13.41
C ALA A 376 9.02 12.01 14.19
N SER A 377 9.50 10.85 13.75
CA SER A 377 9.32 9.57 14.41
C SER A 377 9.84 9.55 15.84
N ARG A 378 11.06 10.05 16.07
CA ARG A 378 11.62 10.14 17.43
C ARG A 378 10.93 11.21 18.27
N TYR A 379 10.50 12.32 17.65
CA TYR A 379 9.69 13.34 18.30
C TYR A 379 8.36 12.77 18.82
N VAL A 380 7.62 12.03 18.00
CA VAL A 380 6.29 11.53 18.39
C VAL A 380 6.35 10.45 19.47
N ILE A 381 7.50 9.79 19.69
CA ILE A 381 7.69 8.92 20.86
C ILE A 381 7.62 9.73 22.16
N SER A 382 8.14 10.97 22.18
CA SER A 382 7.98 11.86 23.34
C SER A 382 6.52 12.22 23.60
N VAL A 383 5.74 12.41 22.53
CA VAL A 383 4.30 12.68 22.62
C VAL A 383 3.57 11.46 23.20
N GLN A 384 3.87 10.26 22.70
CA GLN A 384 3.33 9.01 23.26
C GLN A 384 3.67 8.84 24.75
N LYS A 385 4.90 9.17 25.14
CA LYS A 385 5.35 9.11 26.54
C LYS A 385 4.56 10.06 27.43
N ALA A 386 4.34 11.29 26.97
CA ALA A 386 3.65 12.32 27.74
C ALA A 386 2.19 11.96 28.04
N VAL A 387 1.55 11.18 27.17
CA VAL A 387 0.18 10.68 27.37
C VAL A 387 0.13 9.29 28.02
N GLY A 388 1.26 8.78 28.52
CA GLY A 388 1.33 7.54 29.29
C GLY A 388 1.19 6.25 28.47
N LEU A 389 1.44 6.30 27.16
CA LEU A 389 1.35 5.12 26.30
C LEU A 389 2.64 4.29 26.34
N LYS A 390 2.51 2.98 26.10
CA LYS A 390 3.67 2.10 25.96
C LYS A 390 4.48 2.47 24.72
N LEU A 391 5.80 2.58 24.88
CA LEU A 391 6.74 3.04 23.84
C LEU A 391 7.48 1.90 23.12
N SER A 392 7.37 0.67 23.62
CA SER A 392 8.06 -0.50 23.09
C SER A 392 7.11 -1.54 22.47
N GLY A 393 7.60 -2.25 21.47
CA GLY A 393 6.88 -3.30 20.75
C GLY A 393 6.12 -2.80 19.53
N ASP A 394 5.60 -3.76 18.76
CA ASP A 394 5.13 -3.51 17.40
C ASP A 394 3.91 -2.57 17.32
N VAL A 395 3.04 -2.55 18.35
CA VAL A 395 1.93 -1.58 18.44
C VAL A 395 2.45 -0.15 18.63
N ALA A 396 3.49 0.05 19.45
CA ALA A 396 4.10 1.37 19.63
C ALA A 396 4.77 1.83 18.33
N ALA A 397 5.43 0.91 17.62
CA ALA A 397 6.03 1.16 16.33
C ALA A 397 5.01 1.54 15.23
N LEU A 398 3.86 0.86 15.15
CA LEU A 398 2.78 1.27 14.24
C LEU A 398 2.15 2.61 14.65
N ARG A 399 1.97 2.87 15.95
CA ARG A 399 1.50 4.17 16.43
C ARG A 399 2.45 5.28 16.00
N THR A 400 3.76 5.05 16.11
CA THR A 400 4.78 5.98 15.61
C THR A 400 4.59 6.25 14.13
N ALA A 401 4.44 5.22 13.29
CA ALA A 401 4.18 5.38 11.85
C ALA A 401 2.92 6.22 11.58
N CYS A 402 1.82 5.93 12.29
CA CYS A 402 0.58 6.70 12.21
C CYS A 402 0.80 8.16 12.59
N MET A 403 1.47 8.45 13.69
CA MET A 403 1.70 9.83 14.13
C MET A 403 2.61 10.61 13.17
N VAL A 404 3.58 9.94 12.53
CA VAL A 404 4.38 10.53 11.43
C VAL A 404 3.50 10.81 10.21
N GLY A 405 2.57 9.91 9.88
CA GLY A 405 1.55 10.13 8.86
C GLY A 405 0.63 11.31 9.16
N ASN A 406 0.20 11.47 10.42
CA ASN A 406 -0.56 12.63 10.88
C ASN A 406 0.21 13.94 10.67
N TRP A 407 1.50 13.95 10.99
CA TRP A 407 2.36 15.09 10.70
C TRP A 407 2.42 15.36 9.19
N ALA A 408 2.72 14.36 8.37
CA ALA A 408 2.77 14.48 6.91
C ALA A 408 1.46 15.05 6.33
N GLY A 409 0.31 14.55 6.80
CA GLY A 409 -1.00 15.01 6.37
C GLY A 409 -1.31 16.46 6.77
N SER A 410 -0.74 16.95 7.89
CA SER A 410 -0.86 18.34 8.32
C SER A 410 -0.02 19.33 7.51
N LEU A 411 0.90 18.83 6.67
CA LEU A 411 1.72 19.64 5.77
C LEU A 411 1.09 19.80 4.37
N LEU A 412 -0.05 19.16 4.09
CA LEU A 412 -0.70 19.27 2.79
C LEU A 412 -1.41 20.62 2.61
N GLN A 413 -1.09 21.34 1.54
CA GLN A 413 -1.73 22.62 1.20
C GLN A 413 -3.21 22.48 0.85
N ARG A 414 -3.59 21.37 0.21
CA ARG A 414 -4.98 21.03 -0.08
C ARG A 414 -5.46 20.09 1.03
N PRO A 415 -6.44 20.50 1.85
CA PRO A 415 -6.98 19.65 2.91
C PRO A 415 -7.39 18.28 2.38
N VAL A 416 -6.68 17.24 2.82
CA VAL A 416 -7.07 15.83 2.68
C VAL A 416 -7.66 15.36 3.99
N GLY A 417 -8.77 14.62 3.93
CA GLY A 417 -9.53 14.24 5.13
C GLY A 417 -10.16 15.43 5.88
N GLY A 418 -10.29 16.59 5.22
CA GLY A 418 -10.88 17.80 5.83
C GLY A 418 -9.98 18.53 6.83
N ARG A 419 -8.68 18.26 6.85
CA ARG A 419 -7.72 18.86 7.80
C ARG A 419 -7.00 20.07 7.19
N ASN A 420 -6.93 21.16 7.94
CA ASN A 420 -6.23 22.37 7.50
C ASN A 420 -4.71 22.23 7.70
N PRO A 421 -3.90 22.75 6.77
CA PRO A 421 -2.45 22.79 6.94
C PRO A 421 -2.01 23.55 8.20
N VAL A 422 -0.98 23.07 8.87
CA VAL A 422 -0.43 23.67 10.10
C VAL A 422 0.93 24.30 9.81
N GLY A 423 1.05 25.60 10.08
CA GLY A 423 2.29 26.35 9.88
C GLY A 423 2.57 26.68 8.41
N THR A 424 3.84 26.95 8.09
CA THR A 424 4.29 27.34 6.75
C THR A 424 4.97 26.21 5.98
N LEU A 425 5.41 25.15 6.68
CA LEU A 425 5.97 23.94 6.05
C LEU A 425 4.90 23.23 5.24
N ARG A 426 5.32 22.68 4.11
CA ARG A 426 4.43 22.06 3.12
C ARG A 426 5.08 20.80 2.59
N ILE A 427 4.27 19.78 2.30
CA ILE A 427 4.68 18.64 1.49
C ILE A 427 4.97 19.14 0.08
N SER A 428 6.12 18.72 -0.43
CA SER A 428 6.52 18.87 -1.83
C SER A 428 6.19 17.60 -2.63
N PRO A 429 6.03 17.71 -3.96
CA PRO A 429 5.97 16.53 -4.81
C PRO A 429 7.21 15.65 -4.61
N GLY A 430 7.01 14.37 -4.26
CA GLY A 430 8.09 13.41 -4.00
C GLY A 430 8.21 12.99 -2.53
N ASP A 431 7.90 13.87 -1.58
CA ASP A 431 8.07 13.60 -0.14
C ASP A 431 7.32 12.35 0.34
N LEU A 432 6.10 12.13 -0.17
CA LEU A 432 5.31 10.95 0.19
C LEU A 432 5.83 9.66 -0.47
N ASP A 433 6.49 9.77 -1.62
CA ASP A 433 7.18 8.64 -2.24
C ASP A 433 8.41 8.25 -1.40
N GLU A 434 9.14 9.25 -0.91
CA GLU A 434 10.25 9.07 0.03
C GLU A 434 9.78 8.43 1.34
N ALA A 435 8.64 8.87 1.87
CA ALA A 435 7.98 8.27 3.03
C ALA A 435 7.71 6.77 2.83
N VAL A 436 7.08 6.41 1.71
CA VAL A 436 6.79 5.00 1.37
C VAL A 436 8.08 4.20 1.25
N THR A 437 9.10 4.73 0.57
CA THR A 437 10.40 4.06 0.43
C THR A 437 11.05 3.79 1.79
N GLN A 438 11.03 4.79 2.67
CA GLN A 438 11.58 4.68 4.00
C GLN A 438 10.80 3.62 4.80
N LEU A 439 9.46 3.67 4.80
CA LEU A 439 8.59 2.72 5.51
C LEU A 439 8.74 1.27 5.03
N LEU A 440 9.15 1.04 3.78
CA LEU A 440 9.41 -0.30 3.24
C LEU A 440 10.83 -0.80 3.53
N THR A 441 11.76 0.08 3.91
CA THR A 441 13.13 -0.29 4.30
C THR A 441 13.14 -1.09 5.61
N GLU A 442 13.87 -2.19 5.68
CA GLU A 442 13.90 -3.08 6.86
C GLU A 442 14.24 -2.37 8.17
N ASN A 443 15.20 -1.45 8.16
CA ASN A 443 15.67 -0.72 9.35
C ASN A 443 15.05 0.67 9.50
N THR A 444 13.80 0.84 9.02
CA THR A 444 13.08 2.11 9.15
C THR A 444 12.98 2.58 10.60
N LEU A 445 13.25 3.87 10.86
CA LEU A 445 12.82 4.48 12.12
C LEU A 445 11.40 5.05 12.03
N MET A 446 10.86 5.35 10.84
CA MET A 446 9.52 5.93 10.69
C MET A 446 8.41 5.05 11.26
N ALA A 447 8.63 3.74 11.34
CA ALA A 447 7.71 2.79 11.94
C ALA A 447 8.41 1.91 13.00
N ALA A 448 9.19 2.53 13.87
CA ALA A 448 9.92 1.87 14.95
C ALA A 448 9.52 2.32 16.35
N ASP A 449 9.67 1.41 17.31
CA ASP A 449 9.46 1.67 18.73
C ASP A 449 10.62 2.50 19.33
N VAL A 450 10.60 2.75 20.65
CA VAL A 450 11.64 3.53 21.34
C VAL A 450 13.05 2.95 21.19
N GLY A 451 13.17 1.63 21.08
CA GLY A 451 14.45 0.94 20.87
C GLY A 451 14.93 0.97 19.42
N GLY A 452 14.18 1.58 18.51
CA GLY A 452 14.49 1.58 17.07
C GLY A 452 14.12 0.27 16.38
N LYS A 453 13.29 -0.58 17.00
CA LYS A 453 12.83 -1.82 16.38
C LYS A 453 11.59 -1.54 15.50
N PRO A 454 11.66 -1.79 14.18
CA PRO A 454 10.52 -1.61 13.29
C PRO A 454 9.53 -2.77 13.34
N VAL A 455 8.31 -2.50 12.87
CA VAL A 455 7.34 -3.57 12.58
C VAL A 455 7.81 -4.38 11.37
N PRO A 456 7.81 -5.73 11.42
CA PRO A 456 8.29 -6.54 10.31
C PRO A 456 7.56 -6.29 8.98
N SER A 457 6.23 -6.20 9.01
CA SER A 457 5.43 -6.03 7.80
C SER A 457 5.55 -4.62 7.21
N GLY A 458 6.14 -4.49 6.02
CA GLY A 458 6.13 -3.25 5.24
C GLY A 458 4.71 -2.77 4.92
N PHE A 459 3.82 -3.72 4.66
CA PHE A 459 2.41 -3.44 4.42
C PHE A 459 1.75 -2.73 5.61
N ALA A 460 1.90 -3.28 6.83
CA ALA A 460 1.31 -2.68 8.04
C ALA A 460 1.92 -1.31 8.37
N ARG A 461 3.22 -1.13 8.10
CA ARG A 461 3.91 0.16 8.30
C ARG A 461 3.33 1.26 7.42
N VAL A 462 3.14 0.99 6.13
CA VAL A 462 2.53 1.94 5.18
C VAL A 462 1.05 2.17 5.51
N GLU A 463 0.32 1.12 5.88
CA GLU A 463 -1.10 1.23 6.28
C GLU A 463 -1.27 2.13 7.51
N ALA A 464 -0.45 1.95 8.55
CA ALA A 464 -0.50 2.79 9.74
C ALA A 464 -0.16 4.26 9.43
N PHE A 465 0.87 4.52 8.63
CA PHE A 465 1.18 5.88 8.15
C PHE A 465 -0.01 6.48 7.42
N HIS A 466 -0.65 5.71 6.53
CA HIS A 466 -1.80 6.15 5.76
C HIS A 466 -3.02 6.49 6.65
N VAL A 467 -3.30 5.71 7.69
CA VAL A 467 -4.35 6.02 8.69
C VAL A 467 -4.12 7.41 9.30
N GLY A 468 -2.92 7.68 9.82
CA GLY A 468 -2.62 9.00 10.37
C GLY A 468 -2.63 10.09 9.30
N PHE A 469 -2.19 9.77 8.08
CA PHE A 469 -2.20 10.68 6.95
C PHE A 469 -3.60 11.05 6.49
N LEU A 470 -4.64 10.25 6.68
CA LEU A 470 -6.01 10.64 6.32
C LEU A 470 -6.82 11.12 7.53
N ASP A 471 -6.78 10.34 8.61
CA ASP A 471 -7.72 10.44 9.73
C ASP A 471 -7.15 11.24 10.91
N GLY A 472 -5.85 11.55 10.87
CA GLY A 472 -5.16 12.37 11.86
C GLY A 472 -4.94 11.69 13.21
N ILE A 473 -4.58 12.50 14.20
CA ILE A 473 -4.03 12.02 15.47
C ILE A 473 -5.00 11.16 16.29
N SER A 474 -6.31 11.42 16.23
CA SER A 474 -7.30 10.66 16.98
C SER A 474 -7.28 9.18 16.59
N ALA A 475 -7.22 8.88 15.30
CA ALA A 475 -7.11 7.50 14.80
C ALA A 475 -5.84 6.82 15.33
N CYS A 476 -4.71 7.53 15.35
CA CYS A 476 -3.46 6.98 15.89
C CYS A 476 -3.55 6.58 17.37
N THR A 477 -4.35 7.30 18.17
CA THR A 477 -4.53 7.00 19.60
C THR A 477 -5.70 6.05 19.91
N GLU A 478 -6.64 5.89 18.99
CA GLU A 478 -7.79 5.01 19.10
C GLU A 478 -7.46 3.61 18.59
N ASP A 479 -6.82 3.52 17.43
CA ASP A 479 -6.60 2.27 16.70
C ASP A 479 -5.31 1.55 17.11
N PHE A 480 -4.36 2.24 17.73
CA PHE A 480 -3.09 1.68 18.19
C PHE A 480 -2.92 1.91 19.68
N ARG A 481 -3.46 1.08 20.57
CA ARG A 481 -3.35 1.26 22.05
C ARG A 481 -2.42 0.28 22.73
#